data_AF-A0A0D2C7W5-F1
#
_entry.id   AF-A0A0D2C7W5-F1
#
_cell.length_a   1.000
_cell.length_b   1.000
_cell.length_c   1.000
_cell.angle_alpha   90.00
_cell.angle_beta   90.00
_cell.angle_gamma   90.00
#
_symmetry.space_group_name_H-M   'P 1'
#
loop_
_entity.id
_entity.type
_entity.pdbx_description
1 polymer ?
#
loop_
_entity_poly.entity_id
_entity_poly.type
_entity_poly.pdbx_seq_one_letter_code
_entity_poly.pdbx_strand_id
1 'polypeptide(L)'
;MGFKSRFGTHDANVAMGFLRDSHRNHTTAFLSELAGTFLFLFFSFAIAQVAHTPPPSDADSPPNLLVIFFIALGFGCSVAVNVWLFYRVSGGMFNPAVTLTLWLIRAVPTSRCVVVFPAQIIGGIAAAGAVSATLPGPMAVNVRLGGDTTVARGLFIEMFATTQLNFAVIMLAAVKHKATYLAPIGIGIALFIGHLFSECHLMLR
;
A
#
# COMPACT_ATOMS: atom_id res chain seq x y z
N MET A 1 -43.75 3.09 14.96
CA MET A 1 -43.77 3.14 13.48
C MET A 1 -42.44 2.58 12.99
N GLY A 2 -42.47 1.47 12.25
CA GLY A 2 -41.40 0.46 12.20
C GLY A 2 -40.10 0.82 11.48
N PHE A 3 -39.01 0.29 12.01
CA PHE A 3 -37.68 0.20 11.42
C PHE A 3 -37.73 -0.74 10.19
N LYS A 4 -37.69 -0.18 8.98
CA LYS A 4 -37.61 -0.94 7.74
C LYS A 4 -36.13 -1.21 7.44
N SER A 5 -35.69 -2.42 7.73
CA SER A 5 -34.45 -3.01 7.22
C SER A 5 -34.39 -2.82 5.70
N ARG A 6 -33.43 -1.99 5.24
CA ARG A 6 -33.25 -1.65 3.83
C ARG A 6 -32.23 -2.56 3.12
N PHE A 7 -32.04 -3.77 3.64
CA PHE A 7 -31.36 -4.86 2.93
C PHE A 7 -32.40 -5.70 2.18
N GLY A 8 -33.04 -5.06 1.21
CA GLY A 8 -33.67 -5.80 0.12
C GLY A 8 -32.54 -6.33 -0.77
N THR A 9 -32.54 -7.63 -0.98
CA THR A 9 -31.82 -8.32 -2.05
C THR A 9 -32.15 -7.65 -3.38
N HIS A 10 -31.30 -6.73 -3.81
CA HIS A 10 -31.32 -6.27 -5.19
C HIS A 10 -30.45 -7.22 -5.99
N ASP A 11 -31.12 -8.00 -6.84
CA ASP A 11 -30.55 -8.85 -7.87
C ASP A 11 -29.66 -8.02 -8.79
N ALA A 12 -28.39 -7.92 -8.44
CA ALA A 12 -27.35 -7.42 -9.33
C ALA A 12 -26.72 -8.63 -10.02
N ASN A 13 -27.28 -8.99 -11.17
CA ASN A 13 -26.68 -9.90 -12.14
C ASN A 13 -25.30 -9.35 -12.58
N VAL A 14 -24.22 -9.76 -11.90
CA VAL A 14 -22.84 -9.48 -12.34
C VAL A 14 -21.92 -10.67 -12.00
N ALA A 15 -21.48 -11.34 -13.08
CA ALA A 15 -20.33 -12.24 -13.24
C ALA A 15 -20.17 -13.52 -12.38
N MET A 16 -20.77 -13.66 -11.20
CA MET A 16 -20.53 -14.81 -10.32
C MET A 16 -21.78 -15.24 -9.52
N GLY A 17 -22.92 -15.35 -10.22
CA GLY A 17 -24.22 -15.68 -9.62
C GLY A 17 -24.34 -17.08 -8.99
N PHE A 18 -23.31 -17.93 -9.12
CA PHE A 18 -23.30 -19.29 -8.56
C PHE A 18 -22.77 -19.37 -7.13
N LEU A 19 -22.08 -18.33 -6.63
CA LEU A 19 -21.55 -18.29 -5.27
C LEU A 19 -22.48 -17.52 -4.32
N ARG A 20 -22.67 -18.05 -3.12
CA ARG A 20 -23.34 -17.35 -2.01
C ARG A 20 -22.66 -16.00 -1.76
N ASP A 21 -23.45 -14.94 -1.57
CA ASP A 21 -22.99 -13.54 -1.53
C ASP A 21 -21.78 -13.29 -0.62
N SER A 22 -21.69 -13.97 0.52
CA SER A 22 -20.55 -13.86 1.44
C SER A 22 -19.24 -14.36 0.82
N HIS A 23 -19.26 -15.49 0.12
CA HIS A 23 -18.07 -16.03 -0.53
C HIS A 23 -17.68 -15.16 -1.72
N ARG A 24 -18.65 -14.75 -2.56
CA ARG A 24 -18.40 -13.81 -3.65
C ARG A 24 -17.72 -12.53 -3.15
N ASN A 25 -18.22 -11.94 -2.07
CA ASN A 25 -17.66 -10.71 -1.51
C ASN A 25 -16.23 -10.89 -0.97
N HIS A 26 -15.91 -12.04 -0.36
CA HIS A 26 -14.54 -12.33 0.10
C HIS A 26 -13.60 -12.63 -1.08
N THR A 27 -14.06 -13.34 -2.11
CA THR A 27 -13.27 -13.58 -3.33
C THR A 27 -12.96 -12.28 -4.06
N THR A 28 -13.96 -11.40 -4.21
CA THR A 28 -13.74 -10.06 -4.78
C THR A 28 -12.75 -9.26 -3.95
N ALA A 29 -12.82 -9.33 -2.61
CA ALA A 29 -11.84 -8.70 -1.71
C ALA A 29 -10.42 -9.20 -1.95
N PHE A 30 -10.27 -10.52 -1.99
CA PHE A 30 -9.00 -11.19 -2.17
C PHE A 30 -8.36 -10.77 -3.48
N LEU A 31 -9.11 -10.87 -4.59
CA LEU A 31 -8.60 -10.53 -5.92
C LEU A 31 -8.26 -9.05 -6.06
N SER A 32 -9.06 -8.16 -5.47
CA SER A 32 -8.79 -6.71 -5.52
C SER A 32 -7.60 -6.31 -4.68
N GLU A 33 -7.43 -6.85 -3.47
CA GLU A 33 -6.25 -6.60 -2.65
C GLU A 33 -4.99 -7.24 -3.25
N LEU A 34 -5.11 -8.44 -3.83
CA LEU A 34 -4.02 -9.09 -4.55
C LEU A 34 -3.57 -8.24 -5.76
N ALA A 35 -4.51 -7.90 -6.65
CA ALA A 35 -4.22 -7.14 -7.86
C ALA A 35 -3.74 -5.71 -7.55
N GLY A 36 -4.38 -5.05 -6.58
CA GLY A 36 -4.02 -3.69 -6.23
C GLY A 36 -2.69 -3.59 -5.46
N THR A 37 -2.37 -4.52 -4.56
CA THR A 37 -1.02 -4.59 -3.96
C THR A 37 0.02 -4.94 -5.00
N PHE A 38 -0.28 -5.87 -5.91
CA PHE A 38 0.61 -6.20 -7.03
C PHE A 38 0.91 -4.95 -7.86
N LEU A 39 -0.10 -4.23 -8.34
CA LEU A 39 0.08 -3.06 -9.19
C LEU A 39 0.78 -1.92 -8.45
N PHE A 40 0.38 -1.65 -7.20
CA PHE A 40 1.04 -0.66 -6.36
C PHE A 40 2.54 -0.94 -6.26
N LEU A 41 2.91 -2.13 -5.78
CA LEU A 41 4.31 -2.47 -5.55
C LEU A 41 5.09 -2.69 -6.84
N PHE A 42 4.47 -3.21 -7.91
CA PHE A 42 5.13 -3.40 -9.20
C PHE A 42 5.66 -2.09 -9.75
N PHE A 43 4.82 -1.05 -9.83
CA PHE A 43 5.26 0.26 -10.31
C PHE A 43 6.25 0.91 -9.35
N SER A 44 6.03 0.81 -8.04
CA SER A 44 6.92 1.42 -7.05
C SER A 44 8.32 0.78 -7.04
N PHE A 45 8.40 -0.54 -7.08
CA PHE A 45 9.67 -1.26 -7.19
C PHE A 45 10.33 -1.05 -8.55
N ALA A 46 9.59 -1.01 -9.65
CA ALA A 46 10.17 -0.70 -10.96
C ALA A 46 10.82 0.70 -10.96
N ILE A 47 10.15 1.70 -10.37
CA ILE A 47 10.68 3.06 -10.24
C ILE A 47 11.95 3.07 -9.37
N ALA A 48 11.93 2.39 -8.22
CA ALA A 48 13.10 2.31 -7.34
C ALA A 48 14.28 1.59 -8.00
N GLN A 49 14.03 0.50 -8.75
CA GLN A 49 15.05 -0.21 -9.50
C GLN A 49 15.72 0.69 -10.54
N VAL A 50 14.93 1.48 -11.28
CA VAL A 50 15.44 2.47 -12.24
C VAL A 50 16.25 3.55 -11.52
N ALA A 51 15.78 4.02 -10.36
CA ALA A 51 16.46 5.06 -9.57
C ALA A 51 17.85 4.62 -9.05
N HIS A 52 18.01 3.32 -8.79
CA HIS A 52 19.27 2.71 -8.32
C HIS A 52 20.16 2.19 -9.45
N THR A 53 19.80 2.42 -10.72
CA THR A 53 20.58 1.96 -11.88
C THR A 53 21.09 3.15 -12.70
N PRO A 54 22.42 3.33 -12.88
CA PRO A 54 23.51 2.49 -12.39
C PRO A 54 23.73 2.63 -10.87
N PRO A 55 24.32 1.61 -10.23
CA PRO A 55 24.64 1.67 -8.80
C PRO A 55 25.62 2.83 -8.51
N PRO A 56 25.62 3.36 -7.28
CA PRO A 56 26.55 4.42 -6.89
C PRO A 56 28.00 3.97 -7.11
N SER A 57 28.83 4.89 -7.62
CA SER A 57 30.26 4.62 -7.86
C SER A 57 31.07 4.49 -6.57
N ASP A 58 30.69 5.24 -5.52
CA ASP A 58 31.30 5.20 -4.19
C ASP A 58 30.23 4.93 -3.13
N ALA A 59 30.50 3.93 -2.28
CA ALA A 59 29.60 3.51 -1.20
C ALA A 59 29.40 4.57 -0.11
N ASP A 60 30.33 5.52 0.01
CA ASP A 60 30.29 6.63 0.98
C ASP A 60 29.74 7.93 0.39
N SER A 61 29.15 7.87 -0.82
CA SER A 61 28.54 9.04 -1.45
C SER A 61 27.39 9.59 -0.58
N PRO A 62 27.27 10.91 -0.44
CA PRO A 62 26.15 11.50 0.27
C PRO A 62 24.81 11.14 -0.40
N PRO A 63 23.70 11.13 0.36
CA PRO A 63 22.37 10.86 -0.20
C PRO A 63 22.05 11.70 -1.43
N ASN A 64 21.67 11.04 -2.52
CA ASN A 64 21.18 11.72 -3.69
C ASN A 64 19.71 12.11 -3.49
N LEU A 65 19.48 13.39 -3.19
CA LEU A 65 18.14 13.94 -2.93
C LEU A 65 17.17 13.75 -4.11
N LEU A 66 17.67 13.76 -5.37
CA LEU A 66 16.83 13.52 -6.54
C LEU A 66 16.35 12.07 -6.62
N VAL A 67 17.23 11.11 -6.29
CA VAL A 67 16.87 9.67 -6.22
C VAL A 67 15.83 9.46 -5.13
N ILE A 68 16.07 9.99 -3.93
CA ILE A 68 15.12 9.90 -2.80
C ILE A 68 13.76 10.49 -3.18
N PHE A 69 13.75 11.69 -3.79
CA PHE A 69 12.51 12.33 -4.23
C PHE A 69 11.79 11.51 -5.31
N PHE A 70 12.52 10.96 -6.28
CA PHE A 70 11.96 10.17 -7.37
C PHE A 70 11.31 8.87 -6.86
N ILE A 71 11.98 8.16 -5.94
CA ILE A 71 11.44 6.97 -5.28
C ILE A 71 10.21 7.34 -4.46
N ALA A 72 10.31 8.35 -3.60
CA ALA A 72 9.20 8.78 -2.76
C ALA A 72 7.96 9.13 -3.60
N LEU A 73 8.16 9.91 -4.68
CA LEU A 73 7.08 10.29 -5.59
C LEU A 73 6.47 9.08 -6.28
N GLY A 74 7.30 8.13 -6.73
CA GLY A 74 6.85 6.88 -7.35
C GLY A 74 5.97 6.04 -6.42
N PHE A 75 6.39 5.84 -5.16
CA PHE A 75 5.58 5.13 -4.17
C PHE A 75 4.29 5.87 -3.84
N GLY A 76 4.36 7.18 -3.58
CA GLY A 76 3.20 8.00 -3.25
C GLY A 76 2.16 8.07 -4.37
N CYS A 77 2.58 8.29 -5.62
CA CYS A 77 1.68 8.32 -6.78
C CYS A 77 1.11 6.92 -7.09
N SER A 78 1.94 5.88 -7.03
CA SER A 78 1.48 4.50 -7.30
C SER A 78 0.39 4.08 -6.33
N VAL A 79 0.58 4.31 -5.01
CA VAL A 79 -0.46 3.98 -4.03
C VAL A 79 -1.69 4.87 -4.23
N ALA A 80 -1.53 6.18 -4.49
CA ALA A 80 -2.67 7.09 -4.69
C ALA A 80 -3.59 6.61 -5.81
N VAL A 81 -3.01 6.29 -6.98
CA VAL A 81 -3.76 5.85 -8.16
C VAL A 81 -4.42 4.51 -7.89
N ASN A 82 -3.67 3.52 -7.39
CA ASN A 82 -4.22 2.19 -7.17
C ASN A 82 -5.30 2.20 -6.08
N VAL A 83 -5.11 2.95 -4.99
CA VAL A 83 -6.15 3.09 -3.96
C VAL A 83 -7.39 3.71 -4.58
N TRP A 84 -7.26 4.70 -5.46
CA TRP A 84 -8.40 5.29 -6.16
C TRP A 84 -9.16 4.29 -7.02
N LEU A 85 -8.45 3.47 -7.79
CA LEU A 85 -9.03 2.47 -8.69
C LEU A 85 -9.84 1.41 -7.92
N PHE A 86 -9.30 0.93 -6.78
CA PHE A 86 -9.89 -0.17 -6.01
C PHE A 86 -10.68 0.28 -4.78
N TYR A 87 -10.78 1.59 -4.52
CA TYR A 87 -11.42 2.15 -3.33
C TYR A 87 -12.83 1.60 -3.12
N ARG A 88 -13.60 1.45 -4.20
CA ARG A 88 -14.99 0.96 -4.17
C ARG A 88 -15.11 -0.57 -4.23
N VAL A 89 -14.00 -1.30 -4.36
CA VAL A 89 -13.99 -2.76 -4.48
C VAL A 89 -13.61 -3.41 -3.16
N SER A 90 -12.42 -3.08 -2.61
CA SER A 90 -11.97 -3.58 -1.31
C SER A 90 -11.86 -2.52 -0.22
N GLY A 91 -11.80 -1.24 -0.59
CA GLY A 91 -11.33 -0.15 0.25
C GLY A 91 -9.88 0.26 -0.04
N GLY A 92 -9.15 -0.52 -0.87
CA GLY A 92 -7.78 -0.22 -1.29
C GLY A 92 -6.81 -0.15 -0.12
N MET A 93 -6.72 -1.20 0.70
CA MET A 93 -5.86 -1.19 1.88
C MET A 93 -4.39 -1.39 1.51
N PHE A 94 -4.13 -2.39 0.66
CA PHE A 94 -2.84 -2.76 0.04
C PHE A 94 -1.63 -2.92 0.95
N ASN A 95 -1.85 -2.87 2.26
CA ASN A 95 -0.82 -2.87 3.27
C ASN A 95 -1.36 -3.59 4.52
N PRO A 96 -0.65 -4.61 5.02
CA PRO A 96 -1.02 -5.32 6.23
C PRO A 96 -1.16 -4.43 7.48
N ALA A 97 -0.32 -3.40 7.63
CA ALA A 97 -0.38 -2.45 8.74
C ALA A 97 -1.63 -1.56 8.64
N VAL A 98 -2.00 -1.11 7.44
CA VAL A 98 -3.24 -0.36 7.20
C VAL A 98 -4.46 -1.23 7.52
N THR A 99 -4.44 -2.48 7.06
CA THR A 99 -5.50 -3.46 7.36
C THR A 99 -5.63 -3.68 8.87
N LEU A 100 -4.50 -3.85 9.57
CA LEU A 100 -4.47 -4.01 11.02
C LEU A 100 -5.06 -2.78 11.72
N THR A 101 -4.69 -1.57 11.30
CA THR A 101 -5.27 -0.33 11.85
C THR A 101 -6.78 -0.28 11.68
N LEU A 102 -7.28 -0.56 10.47
CA LEU A 102 -8.72 -0.58 10.20
C LEU A 102 -9.46 -1.66 10.98
N TRP A 103 -8.81 -2.79 11.25
CA TRP A 103 -9.32 -3.83 12.13
C TRP A 103 -9.41 -3.37 13.59
N LEU A 104 -8.35 -2.73 14.12
CA LEU A 104 -8.30 -2.24 15.50
C LEU A 104 -9.39 -1.19 15.79
N ILE A 105 -9.68 -0.32 14.82
CA ILE A 105 -10.78 0.66 14.94
C ILE A 105 -12.16 0.09 14.58
N ARG A 106 -12.26 -1.22 14.31
CA ARG A 106 -13.48 -1.94 13.89
C ARG A 106 -14.11 -1.44 12.58
N ALA A 107 -13.34 -0.79 11.72
CA ALA A 107 -13.80 -0.39 10.39
C ALA A 107 -13.86 -1.59 9.41
N VAL A 108 -13.03 -2.61 9.64
CA VAL A 108 -12.98 -3.85 8.84
C VAL A 108 -13.18 -5.07 9.74
N PRO A 109 -14.08 -6.01 9.41
CA PRO A 109 -14.32 -7.18 10.24
C PRO A 109 -13.16 -8.20 10.15
N THR A 110 -12.97 -8.99 11.20
CA THR A 110 -11.90 -9.99 11.30
C THR A 110 -11.89 -10.97 10.11
N SER A 111 -13.06 -11.43 9.65
CA SER A 111 -13.17 -12.35 8.51
C SER A 111 -12.56 -11.77 7.23
N ARG A 112 -12.71 -10.45 7.02
CA ARG A 112 -12.12 -9.74 5.88
C ARG A 112 -10.61 -9.66 6.03
N CYS A 113 -10.11 -9.37 7.24
CA CYS A 113 -8.68 -9.27 7.54
C CYS A 113 -7.94 -10.58 7.21
N VAL A 114 -8.49 -11.72 7.63
CA VAL A 114 -7.90 -13.05 7.36
C VAL A 114 -7.78 -13.34 5.86
N VAL A 115 -8.66 -12.77 5.03
CA VAL A 115 -8.62 -12.95 3.57
C VAL A 115 -7.63 -11.98 2.91
N VAL A 116 -7.61 -10.73 3.32
CA VAL A 116 -6.81 -9.69 2.65
C VAL A 116 -5.33 -9.70 3.05
N PHE A 117 -4.99 -10.13 4.27
CA PHE A 117 -3.59 -10.25 4.70
C PHE A 117 -2.77 -11.15 3.76
N PRO A 118 -3.18 -12.41 3.49
CA PRO A 118 -2.49 -13.26 2.52
C PRO A 118 -2.49 -12.66 1.11
N ALA A 119 -3.59 -12.04 0.67
CA ALA A 119 -3.67 -11.41 -0.64
C ALA A 119 -2.60 -10.33 -0.85
N GLN A 120 -2.41 -9.47 0.15
CA GLN A 120 -1.40 -8.40 0.12
C GLN A 120 0.02 -8.97 0.10
N ILE A 121 0.33 -9.98 0.93
CA ILE A 121 1.65 -10.61 0.96
C ILE A 121 1.95 -11.31 -0.37
N ILE A 122 1.01 -12.09 -0.90
CA ILE A 122 1.16 -12.78 -2.19
C ILE A 122 1.32 -11.75 -3.32
N GLY A 123 0.54 -10.67 -3.30
CA GLY A 123 0.63 -9.59 -4.28
C GLY A 123 2.00 -8.90 -4.28
N GLY A 124 2.58 -8.66 -3.10
CA GLY A 124 3.91 -8.08 -2.97
C GLY A 124 5.02 -9.01 -3.44
N ILE A 125 4.94 -10.30 -3.14
CA ILE A 125 5.89 -11.30 -3.65
C ILE A 125 5.80 -11.38 -5.18
N ALA A 126 4.59 -11.43 -5.73
CA ALA A 126 4.37 -11.45 -7.17
C ALA A 126 4.90 -10.17 -7.85
N ALA A 127 4.73 -9.00 -7.23
CA ALA A 127 5.25 -7.73 -7.75
C ALA A 127 6.78 -7.72 -7.79
N ALA A 128 7.45 -8.13 -6.71
CA ALA A 128 8.91 -8.21 -6.65
C ALA A 128 9.45 -9.21 -7.70
N GLY A 129 8.82 -10.38 -7.83
CA GLY A 129 9.18 -11.36 -8.85
C GLY A 129 8.99 -10.83 -10.28
N ALA A 130 7.89 -10.11 -10.54
CA ALA A 130 7.64 -9.51 -11.85
C ALA A 130 8.68 -8.44 -12.20
N VAL A 131 9.04 -7.56 -11.26
CA VAL A 131 10.08 -6.54 -11.47
C VAL A 131 11.44 -7.17 -11.73
N SER A 132 11.81 -8.19 -10.95
CA SER A 132 13.04 -8.94 -11.15
C SER A 132 13.12 -9.65 -12.50
N ALA A 133 11.97 -10.02 -13.08
CA ALA A 133 11.91 -10.68 -14.38
C ALA A 133 11.88 -9.69 -15.55
N THR A 134 11.34 -8.48 -15.36
CA THR A 134 11.17 -7.48 -16.42
C THR A 134 12.33 -6.50 -16.53
N LEU A 135 12.99 -6.17 -15.42
CA LEU A 135 14.09 -5.20 -15.39
C LEU A 135 15.45 -5.89 -15.28
N PRO A 136 16.47 -5.40 -16.00
CA PRO A 136 17.80 -5.98 -15.97
C PRO A 136 18.54 -5.65 -14.66
N GLY A 137 19.48 -6.51 -14.31
CA GLY A 137 20.37 -6.34 -13.16
C GLY A 137 19.85 -6.97 -11.87
N PRO A 138 20.70 -7.02 -10.83
CA PRO A 138 20.29 -7.51 -9.51
C PRO A 138 19.25 -6.57 -8.89
N MET A 139 18.30 -7.14 -8.16
CA MET A 139 17.22 -6.40 -7.51
C MET A 139 17.78 -5.52 -6.38
N ALA A 140 17.57 -4.21 -6.51
CA ALA A 140 18.10 -3.16 -5.63
C ALA A 140 16.98 -2.41 -4.89
N VAL A 141 15.85 -3.07 -4.61
CA VAL A 141 14.68 -2.46 -3.95
C VAL A 141 14.45 -2.99 -2.53
N ASN A 142 15.44 -3.72 -1.98
CA ASN A 142 15.37 -4.27 -0.64
C ASN A 142 15.49 -3.16 0.40
N VAL A 143 14.60 -3.19 1.40
CA VAL A 143 14.70 -2.31 2.57
C VAL A 143 15.86 -2.79 3.44
N ARG A 144 16.83 -1.90 3.66
CA ARG A 144 17.99 -2.12 4.51
C ARG A 144 18.14 -0.96 5.48
N LEU A 145 19.13 -1.02 6.36
CA LEU A 145 19.54 0.14 7.17
C LEU A 145 20.71 0.81 6.44
N GLY A 146 20.67 2.14 6.34
CA GLY A 146 21.72 2.97 5.74
C GLY A 146 22.24 4.03 6.71
N GLY A 147 23.26 4.79 6.30
CA GLY A 147 23.69 6.00 7.01
C GLY A 147 23.98 5.82 8.52
N ASP A 148 24.66 4.73 8.91
CA ASP A 148 24.97 4.38 10.31
C ASP A 148 23.74 4.35 11.25
N THR A 149 22.54 4.15 10.69
CA THR A 149 21.30 4.04 11.44
C THR A 149 21.25 2.73 12.21
N THR A 150 21.11 2.81 13.54
CA THR A 150 20.94 1.63 14.38
C THR A 150 19.54 1.02 14.20
N VAL A 151 19.40 -0.27 14.53
CA VAL A 151 18.10 -0.98 14.48
C VAL A 151 17.03 -0.23 15.27
N ALA A 152 17.37 0.29 16.46
CA ALA A 152 16.43 1.06 17.28
C ALA A 152 15.98 2.36 16.58
N ARG A 153 16.89 3.10 15.95
CA ARG A 153 16.55 4.31 15.19
C ARG A 153 15.67 3.99 14.00
N GLY A 154 16.02 2.96 13.21
CA GLY A 154 15.22 2.49 12.09
C GLY A 154 13.80 2.08 12.50
N LEU A 155 13.66 1.38 13.64
CA LEU A 155 12.35 1.01 14.20
C LEU A 155 11.47 2.24 14.48
N PHE A 156 12.02 3.28 15.13
CA PHE A 156 11.24 4.48 15.43
C PHE A 156 10.91 5.29 14.17
N ILE A 157 11.83 5.36 13.20
CA ILE A 157 11.58 6.00 11.91
C ILE A 157 10.38 5.34 11.22
N GLU A 158 10.40 4.01 11.10
CA GLU A 158 9.31 3.24 10.49
C GLU A 158 8.00 3.33 11.30
N MET A 159 8.09 3.38 12.63
CA MET A 159 6.93 3.58 13.50
C MET A 159 6.24 4.92 13.22
N PHE A 160 6.99 6.03 13.13
CA PHE A 160 6.42 7.35 12.87
C PHE A 160 5.90 7.46 11.43
N ALA A 161 6.64 6.95 10.44
CA ALA A 161 6.21 6.94 9.04
C ALA A 161 4.90 6.14 8.85
N THR A 162 4.83 4.94 9.45
CA THR A 162 3.63 4.09 9.39
C THR A 162 2.47 4.72 10.15
N THR A 163 2.73 5.39 11.27
CA THR A 163 1.70 6.12 12.02
C THR A 163 1.11 7.25 11.17
N GLN A 164 1.93 8.01 10.44
CA GLN A 164 1.46 9.06 9.54
C GLN A 164 0.54 8.50 8.44
N LEU A 165 0.94 7.40 7.80
CA LEU A 165 0.11 6.72 6.80
C LEU A 165 -1.23 6.27 7.38
N ASN A 166 -1.18 5.57 8.51
CA ASN A 166 -2.37 5.04 9.17
C ASN A 166 -3.31 6.15 9.66
N PHE A 167 -2.75 7.24 10.18
CA PHE A 167 -3.54 8.40 10.60
C PHE A 167 -4.26 9.05 9.42
N ALA A 168 -3.59 9.18 8.26
CA ALA A 168 -4.21 9.66 7.03
C ALA A 168 -5.36 8.73 6.58
N VAL A 169 -5.17 7.41 6.63
CA VAL A 169 -6.23 6.44 6.30
C VAL A 169 -7.43 6.60 7.25
N ILE A 170 -7.19 6.69 8.56
CA ILE A 170 -8.28 6.86 9.54
C ILE A 170 -9.05 8.15 9.24
N MET A 171 -8.36 9.28 9.14
CA MET A 171 -9.00 10.58 9.07
C MET A 171 -9.64 10.88 7.71
N LEU A 172 -9.07 10.36 6.62
CA LEU A 172 -9.56 10.65 5.27
C LEU A 172 -10.51 9.58 4.72
N ALA A 173 -10.28 8.30 5.06
CA ALA A 173 -11.08 7.18 4.52
C ALA A 173 -12.09 6.62 5.53
N ALA A 174 -11.69 6.38 6.79
CA ALA A 174 -12.57 5.77 7.78
C ALA A 174 -13.58 6.78 8.36
N VAL A 175 -13.13 8.00 8.65
CA VAL A 175 -14.01 9.11 9.06
C VAL A 175 -14.72 9.66 7.83
N LYS A 176 -16.06 9.64 7.85
CA LYS A 176 -16.88 10.09 6.72
C LYS A 176 -17.07 11.61 6.77
N HIS A 177 -16.59 12.31 5.75
CA HIS A 177 -16.81 13.73 5.54
C HIS A 177 -16.96 14.02 4.04
N LYS A 178 -17.27 15.27 3.68
CA LYS A 178 -17.52 15.65 2.28
C LYS A 178 -16.32 15.42 1.34
N ALA A 179 -15.12 15.26 1.87
CA ALA A 179 -13.89 15.07 1.10
C ALA A 179 -13.33 13.63 1.16
N THR A 180 -14.07 12.65 1.70
CA THR A 180 -13.65 11.24 1.73
C THR A 180 -13.37 10.66 0.33
N TYR A 181 -13.97 11.21 -0.72
CA TYR A 181 -13.67 10.79 -2.10
C TYR A 181 -12.25 11.17 -2.58
N LEU A 182 -11.59 12.12 -1.90
CA LEU A 182 -10.20 12.54 -2.15
C LEU A 182 -9.20 11.78 -1.26
N ALA A 183 -9.67 10.87 -0.39
CA ALA A 183 -8.81 10.09 0.50
C ALA A 183 -7.61 9.42 -0.19
N PRO A 184 -7.74 8.84 -1.42
CA PRO A 184 -6.60 8.22 -2.11
C PRO A 184 -5.42 9.18 -2.31
N ILE A 185 -5.67 10.46 -2.62
CA ILE A 185 -4.62 11.46 -2.78
C ILE A 185 -3.90 11.68 -1.46
N GLY A 186 -4.64 11.91 -0.38
CA GLY A 186 -4.04 12.19 0.92
C GLY A 186 -3.27 11.00 1.48
N ILE A 187 -3.72 9.77 1.22
CA ILE A 187 -3.00 8.53 1.56
C ILE A 187 -1.68 8.46 0.77
N GLY A 188 -1.71 8.77 -0.53
CA GLY A 188 -0.49 8.80 -1.34
C GLY A 188 0.51 9.87 -0.92
N ILE A 189 0.04 11.06 -0.56
CA ILE A 189 0.89 12.13 -0.01
C ILE A 189 1.48 11.71 1.35
N ALA A 190 0.71 11.01 2.20
CA ALA A 190 1.22 10.49 3.46
C ALA A 190 2.35 9.46 3.24
N LEU A 191 2.19 8.55 2.26
CA LEU A 191 3.24 7.59 1.91
C LEU A 191 4.46 8.27 1.28
N PHE A 192 4.26 9.30 0.45
CA PHE A 192 5.32 10.14 -0.12
C PHE A 192 6.17 10.79 0.98
N ILE A 193 5.51 11.43 1.96
CA ILE A 193 6.20 12.05 3.11
C ILE A 193 6.94 10.98 3.93
N GLY A 194 6.32 9.82 4.15
CA GLY A 194 6.95 8.69 4.83
C GLY A 194 8.24 8.23 4.15
N HIS A 195 8.25 8.12 2.81
CA HIS A 195 9.46 7.80 2.05
C HIS A 195 10.50 8.91 2.15
N LEU A 196 10.14 10.19 2.00
CA LEU A 196 11.10 11.29 2.16
C LEU A 196 11.78 11.28 3.54
N PHE A 197 11.03 10.93 4.59
CA PHE A 197 11.55 10.83 5.95
C PHE A 197 12.43 9.58 6.16
N SER A 198 11.99 8.42 5.65
CA SER A 198 12.63 7.13 5.90
C SER A 198 13.83 6.84 4.98
N GLU A 199 13.71 7.11 3.67
CA GLU A 199 14.75 6.86 2.65
C GLU A 199 16.05 7.63 2.93
N CYS A 200 15.94 8.82 3.52
CA CYS A 200 17.09 9.62 3.95
C CYS A 200 18.00 8.85 4.94
N HIS A 201 17.47 7.84 5.62
CA HIS A 201 18.16 7.11 6.68
C HIS A 201 18.27 5.59 6.43
N LEU A 202 17.47 5.01 5.53
CA LEU A 202 17.40 3.55 5.36
C LEU A 202 18.08 3.00 4.10
N MET A 203 18.27 3.77 3.02
CA MET A 203 18.77 3.17 1.75
C MET A 203 20.21 3.50 1.35
N LEU A 204 20.99 4.14 2.22
CA LEU A 204 22.31 4.68 1.88
C LEU A 204 23.54 3.77 2.12
N ARG A 205 23.44 2.46 1.92
CA ARG A 205 24.62 1.59 1.74
C ARG A 205 24.30 0.38 0.89
#